data_AF-A0A3D1GYK3-F1
#
_entry.id   AF-A0A3D1GYK3-F1
#
_cell.length_a   1.000
_cell.length_b   1.000
_cell.length_c   1.000
_cell.angle_alpha   90.00
_cell.angle_beta   90.00
_cell.angle_gamma   90.00
#
_symmetry.space_group_name_H-M   'P 1'
#
loop_
_entity.id
_entity.type
_entity.pdbx_description
1 polymer ?
#
loop_
_entity_poly.entity_id
_entity_poly.type
_entity_poly.pdbx_seq_one_letter_code
_entity_poly.pdbx_strand_id
1 'polypeptide(L)'
;MTKGLGKIKKKHIFLALLAVIVLGGLAKAYSAWVGTTRIAFLNYQAIALGQISHANDNAMIKLSEITTDDFDHLGDYDMIIVNGMGLRIDENQRKLLEEASYKVPTLTHAATNPANNIVSVDNFDADYLMQYIENGGKKNYHSMLAYIRKFIDGKKFMAPEPERVNERPDYLLTHFDPKDEKGDELGFNSIREYNAFLAKNGLYKEGAPTIMLTGFMGAAPDMEKAFEKKGFMVYRINKLQSFIAGHHADSIQANAVVNMAHGRLGDYFVEFLKQKNIPLFSPLNINR
;
A
#
# COMPACT_ATOMS: atom_id res chain seq x y z
N MET A 1 -30.85 -36.41 56.15
CA MET A 1 -31.85 -36.04 55.13
C MET A 1 -31.14 -35.72 53.82
N THR A 2 -30.85 -36.73 53.01
CA THR A 2 -30.24 -36.62 51.68
C THR A 2 -31.35 -36.44 50.65
N LYS A 3 -31.59 -35.19 50.22
CA LYS A 3 -32.49 -34.89 49.09
C LYS A 3 -31.82 -35.38 47.81
N GLY A 4 -32.48 -36.35 47.14
CA GLY A 4 -31.97 -37.02 45.96
C GLY A 4 -31.67 -36.07 44.81
N LEU A 5 -30.49 -36.24 44.20
CA LEU A 5 -30.23 -35.74 42.86
C LEU A 5 -31.25 -36.40 41.92
N GLY A 6 -32.20 -35.60 41.43
CA GLY A 6 -33.19 -36.05 40.46
C GLY A 6 -32.50 -36.64 39.23
N LYS A 7 -32.92 -37.85 38.82
CA LYS A 7 -32.49 -38.50 37.59
C LYS A 7 -32.69 -37.53 36.42
N ILE A 8 -31.62 -36.90 35.95
CA ILE A 8 -31.64 -36.13 34.70
C ILE A 8 -32.02 -37.13 33.60
N LYS A 9 -33.23 -36.98 33.05
CA LYS A 9 -33.71 -37.88 31.99
C LYS A 9 -32.74 -37.76 30.80
N LYS A 10 -32.26 -38.88 30.26
CA LYS A 10 -31.33 -38.94 29.10
C LYS A 10 -31.73 -38.00 27.94
N LYS A 11 -33.04 -37.76 27.75
CA LYS A 11 -33.61 -36.81 26.80
C LYS A 11 -33.15 -35.35 27.02
N HIS A 12 -33.00 -34.89 28.27
CA HIS A 12 -32.54 -33.54 28.59
C HIS A 12 -31.03 -33.38 28.36
N ILE A 13 -30.23 -34.43 28.62
CA ILE A 13 -28.79 -34.45 28.30
C ILE A 13 -28.59 -34.41 26.78
N PHE A 14 -29.38 -35.20 26.03
CA PHE A 14 -29.34 -35.19 24.57
C PHE A 14 -29.77 -33.83 23.97
N LEU A 15 -30.84 -33.21 24.50
CA LEU A 15 -31.23 -31.86 24.08
C LEU A 15 -30.16 -30.82 24.39
N ALA A 16 -29.53 -30.89 25.56
CA ALA A 16 -28.45 -29.97 25.93
C ALA A 16 -27.24 -30.13 25.01
N LEU A 17 -26.85 -31.37 24.69
CA LEU A 17 -25.75 -31.64 23.76
C LEU A 17 -26.07 -31.16 22.34
N LEU A 18 -27.29 -31.40 21.85
CA LEU A 18 -27.75 -30.91 20.55
C LEU A 18 -27.74 -29.37 20.51
N ALA A 19 -28.19 -28.71 21.59
CA ALA A 19 -28.16 -27.26 21.69
C ALA A 19 -26.73 -26.71 21.64
N VAL A 20 -25.76 -27.34 22.31
CA VAL A 20 -24.34 -26.94 22.23
C VAL A 20 -23.79 -27.10 20.82
N ILE A 21 -24.11 -28.19 20.13
CA ILE A 21 -23.67 -28.41 18.74
C ILE A 21 -24.29 -27.36 17.79
N VAL A 22 -25.58 -27.07 17.94
CA VAL A 22 -26.27 -26.06 17.13
C VAL A 22 -25.73 -24.67 17.41
N LEU A 23 -25.53 -24.30 18.68
CA LEU A 23 -24.96 -23.01 19.06
C LEU A 23 -23.51 -22.86 18.58
N GLY A 24 -22.70 -23.92 18.67
CA GLY A 24 -21.35 -23.93 18.12
C GLY A 24 -21.33 -23.80 16.59
N GLY A 25 -22.24 -24.48 15.89
CA GLY A 25 -22.42 -24.36 14.45
C GLY A 25 -22.84 -22.94 14.03
N LEU A 26 -23.80 -22.34 14.74
CA LEU A 26 -24.25 -20.96 14.52
C LEU A 26 -23.14 -19.96 14.80
N ALA A 27 -22.36 -20.14 15.87
CA ALA A 27 -21.22 -19.28 16.19
C ALA A 27 -20.13 -19.35 15.09
N LYS A 28 -19.84 -20.56 14.59
CA LYS A 28 -18.88 -20.74 13.49
C LYS A 28 -19.39 -20.11 12.18
N ALA A 29 -20.65 -20.32 11.83
CA ALA A 29 -21.27 -19.69 10.65
C ALA A 29 -21.30 -18.16 10.78
N TYR A 30 -21.61 -17.64 11.97
CA TYR A 30 -21.58 -16.21 12.26
C TYR A 30 -20.18 -15.63 12.10
N SER A 31 -19.16 -16.27 12.68
CA SER A 31 -17.76 -15.84 12.52
C SER A 31 -17.32 -15.87 11.06
N ALA A 32 -17.68 -16.92 10.32
CA ALA A 32 -17.36 -17.06 8.90
C ALA A 32 -18.05 -16.02 8.00
N TRP A 33 -19.27 -15.57 8.33
CA TRP A 33 -20.01 -14.64 7.46
C TRP A 33 -19.97 -13.18 7.91
N VAL A 34 -19.89 -12.94 9.22
CA VAL A 34 -20.04 -11.62 9.85
C VAL A 34 -18.76 -11.14 10.52
N GLY A 35 -17.83 -12.03 10.87
CA GLY A 35 -16.61 -11.69 11.60
C GLY A 35 -15.76 -10.59 10.96
N THR A 36 -14.85 -10.05 11.75
CA THR A 36 -13.83 -9.11 11.26
C THR A 36 -12.84 -9.84 10.34
N THR A 37 -12.28 -9.10 9.39
CA THR A 37 -11.17 -9.54 8.54
C THR A 37 -9.90 -8.85 9.04
N ARG A 38 -8.89 -9.62 9.45
CA ARG A 38 -7.60 -9.13 9.96
C ARG A 38 -6.53 -9.32 8.89
N ILE A 39 -5.92 -8.24 8.44
CA ILE A 39 -4.94 -8.23 7.35
C ILE A 39 -3.61 -7.75 7.90
N ALA A 40 -2.58 -8.58 7.80
CA ALA A 40 -1.22 -8.26 8.20
C ALA A 40 -0.43 -7.70 7.02
N PHE A 41 0.35 -6.64 7.26
CA PHE A 41 1.25 -6.04 6.29
C PHE A 41 2.69 -6.17 6.81
N LEU A 42 3.51 -6.94 6.09
CA LEU A 42 4.92 -7.16 6.42
C LEU A 42 5.81 -6.32 5.49
N ASN A 43 6.77 -5.60 6.09
CA ASN A 43 7.74 -4.76 5.39
C ASN A 43 7.12 -3.63 4.54
N TYR A 44 6.02 -3.05 5.03
CA TYR A 44 5.41 -1.87 4.42
C TYR A 44 5.97 -0.58 5.02
N GLN A 45 6.22 0.44 4.18
CA GLN A 45 6.56 1.76 4.68
C GLN A 45 5.33 2.41 5.32
N ALA A 46 5.52 3.14 6.44
CA ALA A 46 4.44 3.80 7.17
C ALA A 46 3.54 4.69 6.29
N ILE A 47 4.12 5.33 5.26
CA ILE A 47 3.36 6.16 4.30
C ILE A 47 2.41 5.30 3.45
N ALA A 48 2.90 4.19 2.90
CA ALA A 48 2.10 3.28 2.10
C ALA A 48 0.99 2.65 2.93
N LEU A 49 1.30 2.20 4.15
CA LEU A 49 0.30 1.65 5.06
C LEU A 49 -0.70 2.70 5.51
N GLY A 50 -0.27 3.96 5.71
CA GLY A 50 -1.15 5.09 6.00
C GLY A 50 -2.17 5.35 4.88
N GLN A 51 -1.75 5.29 3.62
CA GLN A 51 -2.66 5.41 2.48
C GLN A 51 -3.68 4.26 2.43
N ILE A 52 -3.25 3.02 2.65
CA ILE A 52 -4.15 1.85 2.72
C ILE A 52 -5.14 2.01 3.88
N SER A 53 -4.66 2.46 5.05
CA SER A 53 -5.51 2.70 6.21
C SER A 53 -6.53 3.81 5.99
N HIS A 54 -6.18 4.85 5.23
CA HIS A 54 -7.12 5.92 4.87
C HIS A 54 -8.13 5.52 3.80
N ALA A 55 -7.80 4.52 2.99
CA ALA A 55 -8.73 3.93 2.04
C ALA A 55 -9.74 2.98 2.69
N ASN A 56 -9.46 2.50 3.91
CA ASN A 56 -10.36 1.64 4.66
C ASN A 56 -11.50 2.42 5.31
N ASP A 57 -12.69 2.35 4.73
CA ASP A 57 -13.94 2.88 5.30
C ASP A 57 -14.81 1.76 5.93
N ASN A 58 -14.31 0.52 5.95
CA ASN A 58 -15.01 -0.64 6.47
C ASN A 58 -14.49 -1.01 7.87
N ALA A 59 -15.27 -0.69 8.90
CA ALA A 59 -14.91 -0.94 10.29
C ALA A 59 -14.64 -2.42 10.64
N MET A 60 -15.13 -3.35 9.81
CA MET A 60 -14.94 -4.79 9.97
C MET A 60 -13.59 -5.29 9.45
N ILE A 61 -12.83 -4.44 8.74
CA ILE A 61 -11.48 -4.74 8.27
C ILE A 61 -10.48 -4.11 9.25
N LYS A 62 -9.60 -4.94 9.81
CA LYS A 62 -8.54 -4.53 10.73
C LYS A 62 -7.19 -4.72 10.04
N LEU A 63 -6.43 -3.64 9.95
CA LEU A 63 -5.10 -3.64 9.34
C LEU A 63 -4.06 -3.64 10.45
N SER A 64 -3.01 -4.43 10.30
CA SER A 64 -1.90 -4.47 11.23
C SER A 64 -0.59 -4.42 10.47
N GLU A 65 0.30 -3.54 10.90
CA GLU A 65 1.72 -3.65 10.55
C GLU A 65 2.32 -4.76 11.41
N ILE A 66 3.04 -5.69 10.77
CA ILE A 66 3.76 -6.74 11.48
C ILE A 66 5.23 -6.71 11.10
N THR A 67 6.07 -7.09 12.06
CA THR A 67 7.51 -7.23 11.91
C THR A 67 7.90 -8.70 12.00
N THR A 68 9.19 -8.99 11.88
CA THR A 68 9.70 -10.35 12.06
C THR A 68 9.48 -10.90 13.47
N ASP A 69 9.30 -10.02 14.46
CA ASP A 69 9.09 -10.40 15.85
C ASP A 69 7.66 -10.91 16.10
N ASP A 70 6.73 -10.61 15.19
CA ASP A 70 5.32 -11.01 15.27
C ASP A 70 5.04 -12.35 14.59
N PHE A 71 6.07 -13.09 14.17
CA PHE A 71 5.91 -14.30 13.34
C PHE A 71 5.17 -15.44 14.05
N ASP A 72 5.20 -15.47 15.39
CA ASP A 72 4.42 -16.41 16.19
C ASP A 72 2.90 -16.16 16.10
N HIS A 73 2.49 -14.98 15.63
CA HIS A 73 1.09 -14.55 15.51
C HIS A 73 0.58 -14.53 14.06
N LEU A 74 1.33 -15.04 13.08
CA LEU A 74 0.88 -15.05 11.68
C LEU A 74 -0.46 -15.79 11.48
N GLY A 75 -0.72 -16.82 12.29
CA GLY A 75 -1.98 -17.58 12.28
C GLY A 75 -3.20 -16.80 12.82
N ASP A 76 -2.99 -15.64 13.45
CA ASP A 76 -4.05 -14.78 13.94
C ASP A 76 -4.62 -13.86 12.84
N TYR A 77 -4.16 -13.96 11.60
CA TYR A 77 -4.62 -13.13 10.50
C TYR A 77 -5.42 -13.95 9.48
N ASP A 78 -6.29 -13.26 8.75
CA ASP A 78 -7.11 -13.84 7.68
C ASP A 78 -6.43 -13.63 6.30
N MET A 79 -5.42 -12.76 6.22
CA MET A 79 -4.58 -12.52 5.05
C MET A 79 -3.23 -11.89 5.47
N ILE A 80 -2.14 -12.25 4.80
CA ILE A 80 -0.82 -11.64 4.96
C ILE A 80 -0.36 -11.06 3.61
N ILE A 81 -0.03 -9.76 3.59
CA ILE A 81 0.55 -9.10 2.42
C ILE A 81 1.99 -8.71 2.74
N VAL A 82 2.92 -9.15 1.89
CA VAL A 82 4.35 -8.96 2.07
C VAL A 82 4.88 -8.09 0.95
N ASN A 83 5.55 -7.00 1.31
CA ASN A 83 6.42 -6.29 0.36
C ASN A 83 7.80 -6.94 0.42
N GLY A 84 8.19 -7.67 -0.63
CA GLY A 84 9.45 -8.38 -0.72
C GLY A 84 10.65 -7.48 -1.06
N MET A 85 10.42 -6.22 -1.44
CA MET A 85 11.50 -5.30 -1.79
C MET A 85 12.24 -4.87 -0.52
N GLY A 86 13.52 -5.20 -0.43
CA GLY A 86 14.34 -4.89 0.74
C GLY A 86 14.00 -5.72 1.98
N LEU A 87 13.12 -6.72 1.88
CA LEU A 87 12.77 -7.61 2.99
C LEU A 87 13.99 -8.43 3.44
N ARG A 88 14.37 -8.27 4.71
CA ARG A 88 15.49 -8.98 5.34
C ARG A 88 14.94 -9.98 6.35
N ILE A 89 14.84 -11.23 5.94
CA ILE A 89 14.48 -12.36 6.79
C ILE A 89 15.52 -13.47 6.66
N ASP A 90 15.81 -14.14 7.78
CA ASP A 90 16.66 -15.32 7.80
C ASP A 90 15.92 -16.59 7.34
N GLU A 91 16.61 -17.72 7.36
CA GLU A 91 16.06 -19.01 6.92
C GLU A 91 14.94 -19.53 7.84
N ASN A 92 15.05 -19.31 9.15
CA ASN A 92 14.04 -19.74 10.12
C ASN A 92 12.77 -18.89 9.97
N GLN A 93 12.92 -17.58 9.88
CA GLN A 93 11.82 -16.64 9.66
C GLN A 93 11.11 -16.94 8.33
N ARG A 94 11.86 -17.18 7.25
CA ARG A 94 11.29 -17.58 5.97
C ARG A 94 10.45 -18.86 6.09
N LYS A 95 10.96 -19.86 6.81
CA LYS A 95 10.25 -21.11 7.03
C LYS A 95 8.96 -20.91 7.84
N LEU A 96 8.97 -20.06 8.86
CA LEU A 96 7.76 -19.72 9.62
C LEU A 96 6.69 -19.06 8.74
N LEU A 97 7.10 -18.12 7.88
CA LEU A 97 6.20 -17.47 6.93
C LEU A 97 5.66 -18.46 5.89
N GLU A 98 6.49 -19.37 5.40
CA GLU A 98 6.08 -20.45 4.49
C GLU A 98 5.09 -21.41 5.17
N GLU A 99 5.35 -21.82 6.40
CA GLU A 99 4.46 -22.68 7.19
C GLU A 99 3.11 -22.01 7.49
N ALA A 100 3.12 -20.71 7.79
CA ALA A 100 1.90 -19.92 7.96
C ALA A 100 1.09 -19.84 6.66
N SER A 101 1.77 -19.73 5.51
CA SER A 101 1.14 -19.60 4.19
C SER A 101 0.25 -20.79 3.81
N TYR A 102 0.48 -21.98 4.40
CA TYR A 102 -0.37 -23.16 4.20
C TYR A 102 -1.76 -23.03 4.84
N LYS A 103 -1.93 -22.11 5.79
CA LYS A 103 -3.20 -21.90 6.53
C LYS A 103 -3.77 -20.51 6.33
N VAL A 104 -2.90 -19.51 6.17
CA VAL A 104 -3.27 -18.11 5.99
C VAL A 104 -2.87 -17.69 4.58
N PRO A 105 -3.83 -17.26 3.74
CA PRO A 105 -3.52 -16.73 2.41
C PRO A 105 -2.44 -15.65 2.49
N THR A 106 -1.38 -15.83 1.72
CA THR A 106 -0.19 -14.97 1.74
C THR A 106 0.13 -14.51 0.33
N LEU A 107 0.33 -13.21 0.15
CA LEU A 107 0.76 -12.61 -1.12
C LEU A 107 2.04 -11.81 -0.91
N THR A 108 3.12 -12.22 -1.55
CA THR A 108 4.33 -11.42 -1.68
C THR A 108 4.34 -10.68 -3.02
N HIS A 109 4.64 -9.39 -2.99
CA HIS A 109 4.91 -8.58 -4.19
C HIS A 109 6.30 -7.92 -4.12
N ALA A 110 6.82 -7.48 -5.27
CA ALA A 110 8.12 -6.81 -5.38
C ALA A 110 9.31 -7.58 -4.76
N ALA A 111 9.26 -8.92 -4.72
CA ALA A 111 10.33 -9.75 -4.18
C ALA A 111 11.61 -9.62 -5.01
N THR A 112 12.68 -9.13 -4.36
CA THR A 112 14.01 -9.02 -4.98
C THR A 112 14.87 -10.27 -4.75
N ASN A 113 14.59 -11.02 -3.68
CA ASN A 113 15.13 -12.34 -3.43
C ASN A 113 14.05 -13.38 -3.76
N PRO A 114 14.26 -14.28 -4.74
CA PRO A 114 13.28 -15.31 -5.10
C PRO A 114 12.88 -16.23 -3.94
N ALA A 115 13.79 -16.48 -2.98
CA ALA A 115 13.48 -17.30 -1.81
C ALA A 115 12.45 -16.65 -0.88
N ASN A 116 12.28 -15.33 -0.95
CA ASN A 116 11.29 -14.62 -0.15
C ASN A 116 9.95 -14.46 -0.90
N ASN A 117 9.81 -14.99 -2.12
CA ASN A 117 8.58 -14.89 -2.90
C ASN A 117 7.57 -15.96 -2.49
N ILE A 118 6.97 -15.79 -1.30
CA ILE A 118 5.99 -16.73 -0.75
C ILE A 118 4.58 -16.26 -1.16
N VAL A 119 3.91 -17.07 -1.98
CA VAL A 119 2.55 -16.81 -2.46
C VAL A 119 1.71 -18.08 -2.30
N SER A 120 0.62 -17.98 -1.53
CA SER A 120 -0.34 -19.08 -1.32
C SER A 120 -1.77 -18.71 -1.73
N VAL A 121 -2.02 -17.45 -2.06
CA VAL A 121 -3.25 -17.04 -2.76
C VAL A 121 -3.26 -17.70 -4.15
N ASP A 122 -4.43 -18.11 -4.66
CA ASP A 122 -4.51 -18.63 -6.02
C ASP A 122 -4.11 -17.56 -7.06
N ASN A 123 -3.68 -18.01 -8.23
CA ASN A 123 -3.13 -17.12 -9.24
C ASN A 123 -4.12 -16.03 -9.69
N PHE A 124 -5.41 -16.33 -9.78
CA PHE A 124 -6.40 -15.35 -10.24
C PHE A 124 -6.58 -14.25 -9.19
N ASP A 125 -6.76 -14.65 -7.93
CA ASP A 125 -6.86 -13.71 -6.82
C ASP A 125 -5.57 -12.91 -6.62
N ALA A 126 -4.41 -13.54 -6.77
CA ALA A 126 -3.11 -12.87 -6.72
C ALA A 126 -3.00 -11.79 -7.81
N ASP A 127 -3.40 -12.09 -9.05
CA ASP A 127 -3.36 -11.14 -10.17
C ASP A 127 -4.26 -9.92 -9.92
N TYR A 128 -5.45 -10.11 -9.35
CA TYR A 128 -6.34 -9.00 -8.99
C TYR A 128 -5.76 -8.13 -7.86
N LEU A 129 -5.24 -8.77 -6.81
CA LEU A 129 -4.63 -8.05 -5.70
C LEU A 129 -3.38 -7.26 -6.14
N MET A 130 -2.55 -7.86 -7.00
CA MET A 130 -1.38 -7.18 -7.58
C MET A 130 -1.79 -5.96 -8.40
N GLN A 131 -2.83 -6.06 -9.23
CA GLN A 131 -3.32 -4.91 -10.00
C GLN A 131 -3.70 -3.72 -9.10
N TYR A 132 -4.39 -3.96 -7.98
CA TYR A 132 -4.71 -2.87 -7.04
C TYR A 132 -3.48 -2.32 -6.33
N ILE A 133 -2.56 -3.18 -5.89
CA ILE A 133 -1.32 -2.78 -5.21
C ILE A 133 -0.45 -1.92 -6.14
N GLU A 134 -0.24 -2.37 -7.37
CA GLU A 134 0.64 -1.72 -8.35
C GLU A 134 0.08 -0.39 -8.87
N ASN A 135 -1.24 -0.30 -9.07
CA ASN A 135 -1.86 0.97 -9.45
C ASN A 135 -1.98 1.93 -8.26
N GLY A 136 -2.10 1.41 -7.04
CA GLY A 136 -2.16 2.18 -5.81
C GLY A 136 -3.28 3.22 -5.77
N GLY A 137 -3.24 4.11 -4.78
CA GLY A 137 -4.26 5.14 -4.60
C GLY A 137 -5.54 4.62 -3.92
N LYS A 138 -6.35 5.56 -3.44
CA LYS A 138 -7.44 5.30 -2.50
C LYS A 138 -8.48 4.33 -3.04
N LYS A 139 -8.92 4.49 -4.29
CA LYS A 139 -9.93 3.61 -4.90
C LYS A 139 -9.45 2.16 -5.05
N ASN A 140 -8.18 1.98 -5.43
CA ASN A 140 -7.60 0.67 -5.59
C ASN A 140 -7.36 0.00 -4.24
N TYR A 141 -6.82 0.72 -3.25
CA TYR A 141 -6.67 0.17 -1.90
C TYR A 141 -8.01 -0.17 -1.26
N HIS A 142 -9.04 0.67 -1.41
CA HIS A 142 -10.40 0.36 -0.96
C HIS A 142 -10.90 -0.94 -1.60
N SER A 143 -10.77 -1.06 -2.93
CA SER A 143 -11.22 -2.25 -3.67
C SER A 143 -10.40 -3.50 -3.32
N MET A 144 -9.09 -3.37 -3.08
CA MET A 144 -8.25 -4.45 -2.57
C MET A 144 -8.77 -4.98 -1.24
N LEU A 145 -9.08 -4.09 -0.28
CA LEU A 145 -9.59 -4.47 1.03
C LEU A 145 -10.98 -5.14 0.93
N ALA A 146 -11.85 -4.61 0.08
CA ALA A 146 -13.14 -5.23 -0.23
C ALA A 146 -12.98 -6.63 -0.85
N TYR A 147 -12.04 -6.79 -1.78
CA TYR A 147 -11.71 -8.05 -2.43
C TYR A 147 -11.25 -9.09 -1.40
N ILE A 148 -10.30 -8.72 -0.54
CA ILE A 148 -9.78 -9.60 0.51
C ILE A 148 -10.91 -10.06 1.43
N ARG A 149 -11.73 -9.13 1.94
CA ARG A 149 -12.84 -9.48 2.83
C ARG A 149 -13.85 -10.43 2.18
N LYS A 150 -14.16 -10.23 0.89
CA LYS A 150 -15.24 -10.93 0.20
C LYS A 150 -14.83 -12.27 -0.40
N PHE A 151 -13.68 -12.30 -1.07
CA PHE A 151 -13.23 -13.43 -1.89
C PHE A 151 -12.16 -14.26 -1.17
N ILE A 152 -11.18 -13.61 -0.53
CA ILE A 152 -10.12 -14.31 0.21
C ILE A 152 -10.64 -14.84 1.55
N ASP A 153 -11.16 -13.96 2.40
CA ASP A 153 -11.72 -14.29 3.72
C ASP A 153 -13.17 -14.82 3.63
N GLY A 154 -13.85 -14.60 2.49
CA GLY A 154 -15.15 -15.21 2.21
C GLY A 154 -16.35 -14.61 2.97
N LYS A 155 -16.17 -13.46 3.65
CA LYS A 155 -17.24 -12.81 4.43
C LYS A 155 -18.41 -12.40 3.54
N LYS A 156 -19.61 -12.41 4.11
CA LYS A 156 -20.86 -12.04 3.40
C LYS A 156 -21.45 -10.73 3.89
N PHE A 157 -21.24 -10.39 5.16
CA PHE A 157 -21.71 -9.14 5.75
C PHE A 157 -20.68 -8.02 5.61
N MET A 158 -21.13 -6.82 5.23
CA MET A 158 -20.26 -5.67 4.95
C MET A 158 -19.08 -6.08 4.05
N ALA A 159 -19.38 -6.87 3.03
CA ALA A 159 -18.44 -7.36 2.03
C ALA A 159 -18.84 -6.79 0.66
N PRO A 160 -18.63 -5.48 0.44
CA PRO A 160 -19.00 -4.82 -0.81
C PRO A 160 -18.28 -5.48 -1.99
N GLU A 161 -18.87 -5.40 -3.19
CA GLU A 161 -18.16 -5.79 -4.40
C GLU A 161 -16.97 -4.84 -4.62
N PRO A 162 -15.76 -5.36 -4.87
CA PRO A 162 -14.63 -4.53 -5.25
C PRO A 162 -14.88 -3.89 -6.62
N GLU A 163 -14.49 -2.63 -6.78
CA GLU A 163 -14.58 -1.96 -8.07
C GLU A 163 -13.47 -2.46 -9.01
N ARG A 164 -13.64 -2.26 -10.33
CA ARG A 164 -12.55 -2.55 -11.27
C ARG A 164 -11.32 -1.72 -10.91
N VAL A 165 -10.13 -2.25 -11.22
CA VAL A 165 -8.88 -1.51 -11.05
C VAL A 165 -9.01 -0.15 -11.73
N ASN A 166 -8.78 0.89 -10.94
CA ASN A 166 -8.68 2.25 -11.43
C ASN A 166 -7.25 2.43 -11.91
N GLU A 167 -7.02 2.19 -13.20
CA GLU A 167 -5.70 2.30 -13.80
C GLU A 167 -5.09 3.66 -13.47
N ARG A 168 -3.90 3.65 -12.89
CA ARG A 168 -3.16 4.86 -12.56
C ARG A 168 -2.79 5.52 -13.88
N PRO A 169 -3.33 6.71 -14.20
CA PRO A 169 -3.08 7.27 -15.52
C PRO A 169 -1.60 7.64 -15.62
N ASP A 170 -1.08 7.48 -16.83
CA ASP A 170 0.34 7.47 -17.08
C ASP A 170 0.93 8.88 -17.22
N TYR A 171 1.00 9.61 -16.10
CA TYR A 171 1.34 11.03 -16.11
C TYR A 171 2.84 11.31 -16.10
N LEU A 172 3.25 12.36 -16.84
CA LEU A 172 4.64 12.87 -16.83
C LEU A 172 5.01 13.50 -15.49
N LEU A 173 4.09 14.29 -14.92
CA LEU A 173 4.25 14.98 -13.64
C LEU A 173 3.09 14.62 -12.71
N THR A 174 3.34 14.63 -11.41
CA THR A 174 2.29 14.45 -10.40
C THR A 174 2.41 15.50 -9.30
N HIS A 175 1.34 15.76 -8.56
CA HIS A 175 1.36 16.64 -7.39
C HIS A 175 0.22 16.25 -6.44
N PHE A 176 0.43 16.30 -5.12
CA PHE A 176 -0.70 16.20 -4.19
C PHE A 176 -1.49 17.51 -4.17
N ASP A 177 -2.82 17.47 -4.09
CA ASP A 177 -3.57 18.72 -3.90
C ASP A 177 -3.21 19.33 -2.53
N PRO A 178 -2.66 20.56 -2.46
CA PRO A 178 -2.40 21.22 -1.18
C PRO A 178 -3.65 21.40 -0.31
N LYS A 179 -4.84 21.32 -0.92
CA LYS A 179 -6.14 21.43 -0.26
C LYS A 179 -6.72 20.08 0.15
N ASP A 180 -6.18 18.97 -0.38
CA ASP A 180 -6.56 17.60 -0.02
C ASP A 180 -5.31 16.74 0.16
N GLU A 181 -4.64 16.94 1.31
CA GLU A 181 -3.42 16.22 1.64
C GLU A 181 -3.61 14.69 1.79
N LYS A 182 -4.85 14.23 1.87
CA LYS A 182 -5.23 12.81 2.00
C LYS A 182 -5.80 12.25 0.70
N GLY A 183 -5.86 13.07 -0.34
CA GLY A 183 -6.32 12.68 -1.67
C GLY A 183 -5.26 11.90 -2.44
N ASP A 184 -5.68 11.40 -3.60
CA ASP A 184 -4.77 10.79 -4.56
C ASP A 184 -3.92 11.88 -5.25
N GLU A 185 -2.77 11.48 -5.79
CA GLU A 185 -1.94 12.38 -6.58
C GLU A 185 -2.69 12.84 -7.84
N LEU A 186 -2.65 14.15 -8.10
CA LEU A 186 -3.07 14.74 -9.36
C LEU A 186 -1.97 14.56 -10.39
N GLY A 187 -2.36 14.35 -11.64
CA GLY A 187 -1.43 14.10 -12.73
C GLY A 187 -1.54 15.07 -13.89
N PHE A 188 -0.40 15.33 -14.53
CA PHE A 188 -0.26 16.33 -15.58
C PHE A 188 0.65 15.80 -16.69
N ASN A 189 0.26 16.07 -17.95
CA ASN A 189 1.02 15.65 -19.14
C ASN A 189 1.69 16.82 -19.87
N SER A 190 1.65 18.01 -19.29
CA SER A 190 2.39 19.16 -19.81
C SER A 190 2.80 20.13 -18.70
N ILE A 191 3.90 20.87 -18.94
CA ILE A 191 4.34 21.96 -18.07
C ILE A 191 3.30 23.06 -17.95
N ARG A 192 2.54 23.32 -19.02
CA ARG A 192 1.48 24.32 -19.01
C ARG A 192 0.37 23.97 -18.01
N GLU A 193 -0.11 22.72 -18.04
CA GLU A 193 -1.14 22.25 -17.10
C GLU A 193 -0.63 22.26 -15.66
N TYR A 194 0.62 21.78 -15.46
CA TYR A 194 1.25 21.77 -14.15
C TYR A 194 1.43 23.19 -13.58
N ASN A 195 1.91 24.13 -14.39
CA ASN A 195 2.09 25.52 -13.98
C ASN A 195 0.75 26.21 -13.69
N ALA A 196 -0.30 25.91 -14.46
CA ALA A 196 -1.64 26.41 -14.19
C ALA A 196 -2.15 25.89 -12.83
N PHE A 197 -1.89 24.63 -12.50
CA PHE A 197 -2.18 24.06 -11.19
C PHE A 197 -1.38 24.73 -10.07
N LEU A 198 -0.07 24.88 -10.23
CA LEU A 198 0.78 25.57 -9.25
C LEU A 198 0.30 27.02 -9.03
N ALA A 199 -0.05 27.75 -10.09
CA ALA A 199 -0.54 29.13 -10.01
C ALA A 199 -1.88 29.21 -9.28
N LYS A 200 -2.83 28.30 -9.61
CA LYS A 200 -4.14 28.21 -8.94
C LYS A 200 -4.02 27.97 -7.43
N ASN A 201 -2.92 27.34 -6.98
CA ASN A 201 -2.67 27.05 -5.58
C ASN A 201 -1.62 27.98 -4.92
N GLY A 202 -1.19 29.06 -5.60
CA GLY A 202 -0.23 30.03 -5.05
C GLY A 202 1.20 29.50 -4.90
N LEU A 203 1.50 28.37 -5.54
CA LEU A 203 2.82 27.71 -5.55
C LEU A 203 3.69 28.21 -6.71
N TYR A 204 3.09 28.69 -7.80
CA TYR A 204 3.83 29.29 -8.90
C TYR A 204 4.26 30.72 -8.57
N LYS A 205 5.56 30.98 -8.58
CA LYS A 205 6.15 32.29 -8.30
C LYS A 205 7.22 32.59 -9.35
N GLU A 206 7.01 33.65 -10.12
CA GLU A 206 7.96 34.06 -11.14
C GLU A 206 9.34 34.35 -10.51
N GLY A 207 10.40 33.80 -11.11
CA GLY A 207 11.78 33.93 -10.62
C GLY A 207 12.12 33.14 -9.34
N ALA A 208 11.17 32.40 -8.75
CA ALA A 208 11.47 31.57 -7.59
C ALA A 208 12.40 30.40 -7.97
N PRO A 209 13.31 29.99 -7.07
CA PRO A 209 14.19 28.86 -7.33
C PRO A 209 13.38 27.59 -7.52
N THR A 210 13.76 26.78 -8.50
CA THR A 210 13.01 25.61 -8.95
C THR A 210 13.74 24.32 -8.62
N ILE A 211 13.02 23.34 -8.10
CA ILE A 211 13.51 22.00 -7.79
C ILE A 211 12.79 20.97 -8.65
N MET A 212 13.54 20.14 -9.35
CA MET A 212 13.02 18.92 -9.96
C MET A 212 13.10 17.79 -8.93
N LEU A 213 11.97 17.29 -8.48
CA LEU A 213 11.88 16.17 -7.54
C LEU A 213 11.45 14.92 -8.31
N THR A 214 12.19 13.82 -8.19
CA THR A 214 11.93 12.60 -8.96
C THR A 214 12.34 11.34 -8.21
N GLY A 215 11.97 10.17 -8.75
CA GLY A 215 12.30 8.88 -8.17
C GLY A 215 11.61 8.63 -6.82
N PHE A 216 10.34 9.00 -6.71
CA PHE A 216 9.61 9.05 -5.44
C PHE A 216 9.71 7.74 -4.66
N MET A 217 10.44 7.77 -3.55
CA MET A 217 10.55 6.70 -2.57
C MET A 217 10.57 7.33 -1.18
N GLY A 218 10.04 6.64 -0.17
CA GLY A 218 10.01 7.17 1.20
C GLY A 218 9.15 8.44 1.33
N ALA A 219 9.66 9.45 2.06
CA ALA A 219 8.91 10.65 2.43
C ALA A 219 8.91 11.77 1.36
N ALA A 220 8.69 11.40 0.09
CA ALA A 220 8.62 12.35 -1.02
C ALA A 220 7.58 13.48 -0.81
N PRO A 221 6.36 13.22 -0.28
CA PRO A 221 5.38 14.28 -0.04
C PRO A 221 5.83 15.30 1.02
N ASP A 222 6.47 14.85 2.10
CA ASP A 222 6.96 15.75 3.15
C ASP A 222 8.10 16.63 2.64
N MET A 223 8.95 16.07 1.78
CA MET A 223 10.04 16.79 1.13
C MET A 223 9.54 17.86 0.16
N GLU A 224 8.54 17.53 -0.68
CA GLU A 224 7.85 18.51 -1.53
C GLU A 224 7.32 19.67 -0.70
N LYS A 225 6.51 19.39 0.32
CA LYS A 225 5.94 20.43 1.19
C LYS A 225 7.02 21.29 1.85
N ALA A 226 8.12 20.67 2.29
CA ALA A 226 9.23 21.39 2.90
C ALA A 226 9.91 22.35 1.91
N PHE A 227 10.06 21.96 0.65
CA PHE A 227 10.58 22.83 -0.40
C PHE A 227 9.63 23.98 -0.74
N GLU A 228 8.34 23.67 -0.93
CA GLU A 228 7.32 24.70 -1.23
C GLU A 228 7.21 25.73 -0.11
N LYS A 229 7.23 25.30 1.15
CA LYS A 229 7.23 26.18 2.33
C LYS A 229 8.44 27.10 2.37
N LYS A 230 9.59 26.66 1.86
CA LYS A 230 10.80 27.48 1.70
C LYS A 230 10.76 28.41 0.48
N GLY A 231 9.69 28.35 -0.31
CA GLY A 231 9.48 29.22 -1.46
C GLY A 231 10.03 28.68 -2.77
N PHE A 232 10.42 27.41 -2.83
CA PHE A 232 10.81 26.77 -4.09
C PHE A 232 9.57 26.41 -4.91
N MET A 233 9.67 26.52 -6.24
CA MET A 233 8.74 25.85 -7.14
C MET A 233 9.18 24.40 -7.32
N VAL A 234 8.31 23.44 -7.00
CA VAL A 234 8.64 22.01 -7.08
C VAL A 234 7.97 21.39 -8.30
N TYR A 235 8.77 20.83 -9.20
CA TYR A 235 8.32 20.02 -10.32
C TYR A 235 8.53 18.56 -9.96
N ARG A 236 7.44 17.89 -9.60
CA ARG A 236 7.41 16.47 -9.25
C ARG A 236 7.30 15.64 -10.53
N ILE A 237 8.43 15.11 -10.96
CA ILE A 237 8.59 14.36 -12.19
C ILE A 237 8.44 12.87 -11.91
N ASN A 238 7.31 12.32 -12.36
CA ASN A 238 6.99 10.90 -12.26
C ASN A 238 7.78 10.07 -13.28
N LYS A 239 7.94 10.59 -14.50
CA LYS A 239 8.66 9.91 -15.60
C LYS A 239 9.92 10.65 -16.03
N LEU A 240 10.99 10.54 -15.25
CA LEU A 240 12.22 11.28 -15.53
C LEU A 240 12.74 11.06 -16.96
N GLN A 241 12.86 9.81 -17.40
CA GLN A 241 13.42 9.51 -18.72
C GLN A 241 12.58 10.13 -19.85
N SER A 242 11.25 9.91 -19.83
CA SER A 242 10.33 10.49 -20.82
C SER A 242 10.31 12.02 -20.75
N PHE A 243 10.38 12.58 -19.55
CA PHE A 243 10.37 14.02 -19.32
C PHE A 243 11.57 14.73 -19.97
N ILE A 244 12.77 14.14 -19.83
CA ILE A 244 14.00 14.71 -20.39
C ILE A 244 14.08 14.40 -21.90
N ALA A 245 13.74 13.18 -22.32
CA ALA A 245 13.75 12.79 -23.73
C ALA A 245 12.73 13.59 -24.57
N GLY A 246 11.60 13.95 -23.97
CA GLY A 246 10.60 14.83 -24.58
C GLY A 246 10.92 16.33 -24.50
N HIS A 247 12.12 16.71 -24.06
CA HIS A 247 12.56 18.11 -23.93
C HIS A 247 11.68 18.98 -23.02
N HIS A 248 10.87 18.39 -22.14
CA HIS A 248 9.99 19.15 -21.26
C HIS A 248 10.79 20.01 -20.27
N ALA A 249 11.92 19.49 -19.80
CA ALA A 249 12.83 20.20 -18.90
C ALA A 249 13.43 21.47 -19.51
N ASP A 250 13.46 21.63 -20.83
CA ASP A 250 14.00 22.84 -21.47
C ASP A 250 13.15 24.09 -21.21
N SER A 251 11.88 23.90 -20.85
CA SER A 251 10.97 24.98 -20.46
C SER A 251 11.04 25.36 -18.98
N ILE A 252 11.94 24.72 -18.21
CA ILE A 252 12.11 24.96 -16.78
C ILE A 252 13.57 25.37 -16.51
N GLN A 253 13.75 26.46 -15.76
CA GLN A 253 15.05 26.80 -15.21
C GLN A 253 15.26 26.10 -13.86
N ALA A 254 15.59 24.81 -13.91
CA ALA A 254 15.84 24.05 -12.69
C ALA A 254 17.14 24.48 -11.99
N ASN A 255 17.06 24.74 -10.69
CA ASN A 255 18.22 25.12 -9.87
C ASN A 255 18.84 23.93 -9.13
N ALA A 256 18.07 22.86 -8.93
CA ALA A 256 18.54 21.61 -8.36
C ALA A 256 17.65 20.44 -8.80
N VAL A 257 18.22 19.24 -8.81
CA VAL A 257 17.48 17.99 -8.91
C VAL A 257 17.64 17.20 -7.61
N VAL A 258 16.53 16.69 -7.08
CA VAL A 258 16.53 15.71 -6.01
C VAL A 258 15.96 14.40 -6.56
N ASN A 259 16.81 13.38 -6.65
CA ASN A 259 16.41 12.04 -7.05
C ASN A 259 16.35 11.12 -5.83
N MET A 260 15.15 10.67 -5.49
CA MET A 260 14.92 9.82 -4.32
C MET A 260 15.03 8.32 -4.62
N ALA A 261 15.17 7.93 -5.88
CA ALA A 261 15.33 6.53 -6.26
C ALA A 261 16.80 6.10 -6.16
N HIS A 262 17.03 4.88 -5.66
CA HIS A 262 18.35 4.26 -5.64
C HIS A 262 18.60 3.56 -6.98
N GLY A 263 19.35 4.19 -7.88
CA GLY A 263 19.67 3.61 -9.19
C GLY A 263 20.41 4.54 -10.14
N ARG A 264 20.88 3.99 -11.26
CA ARG A 264 21.56 4.77 -12.32
C ARG A 264 20.51 5.52 -13.14
N LEU A 265 20.68 6.84 -13.28
CA LEU A 265 19.74 7.71 -14.01
C LEU A 265 19.96 7.74 -15.54
N GLY A 266 21.00 7.07 -16.04
CA GLY A 266 21.33 6.98 -17.46
C GLY A 266 22.17 8.15 -17.97
N ASP A 267 22.90 7.91 -19.05
CA ASP A 267 23.92 8.85 -19.56
C ASP A 267 23.29 10.13 -20.12
N TYR A 268 22.11 10.02 -20.73
CA TYR A 268 21.39 11.17 -21.25
C TYR A 268 21.02 12.20 -20.15
N PHE A 269 20.60 11.71 -18.97
CA PHE A 269 20.30 12.60 -17.85
C PHE A 269 21.56 13.24 -17.27
N VAL A 270 22.67 12.50 -17.21
CA VAL A 270 23.97 13.02 -16.78
C VAL A 270 24.43 14.16 -17.70
N GLU A 271 24.30 13.99 -19.01
CA GLU A 271 24.66 15.05 -19.96
C GLU A 271 23.73 16.27 -19.84
N PHE A 272 22.42 16.07 -19.65
CA PHE A 272 21.49 17.18 -19.34
C PHE A 272 21.95 17.99 -18.12
N LEU A 273 22.28 17.32 -17.01
CA LEU A 273 22.75 17.98 -15.78
C LEU A 273 24.05 18.76 -16.00
N LYS A 274 25.01 18.18 -16.74
CA LYS A 274 26.29 18.84 -17.06
C LYS A 274 26.08 20.07 -17.94
N GLN A 275 25.29 19.95 -19.00
CA GLN A 275 25.03 21.05 -19.94
C GLN A 275 24.34 22.23 -19.26
N LYS A 276 23.40 21.97 -18.35
CA LYS A 276 22.66 23.00 -17.62
C LYS A 276 23.33 23.41 -16.31
N ASN A 277 24.43 22.75 -15.93
CA ASN A 277 25.16 22.94 -14.67
C ASN A 277 24.24 22.87 -13.43
N ILE A 278 23.42 21.81 -13.35
CA ILE A 278 22.44 21.62 -12.27
C ILE A 278 22.98 20.63 -11.23
N PRO A 279 23.02 20.99 -9.93
CA PRO A 279 23.39 20.05 -8.87
C PRO A 279 22.33 18.95 -8.68
N LEU A 280 22.81 17.71 -8.46
CA LEU A 280 21.99 16.54 -8.17
C LEU A 280 22.19 16.10 -6.71
N PHE A 281 21.09 15.94 -5.99
CA PHE A 281 21.04 15.37 -4.65
C PHE A 281 20.37 13.98 -4.71
N SER A 282 20.95 12.99 -4.04
CA SER A 282 20.40 11.63 -3.95
C SER A 282 20.32 11.19 -2.49
N PRO A 283 19.28 11.63 -1.75
CA PRO A 283 19.12 11.30 -0.34
C PRO A 283 18.94 9.79 -0.13
N LEU A 284 19.47 9.28 0.99
CA LEU A 284 19.24 7.90 1.42
C LEU A 284 17.92 7.80 2.17
N ASN A 285 17.04 6.89 1.72
CA ASN A 285 15.84 6.53 2.46
C ASN A 285 16.18 5.41 3.45
N ILE A 286 16.17 5.72 4.74
CA ILE A 286 16.44 4.76 5.81
C ILE A 286 15.10 4.45 6.48
N ASN A 287 14.57 3.24 6.27
CA ASN A 287 13.49 2.73 7.11
C ASN A 287 14.09 2.52 8.51
N ARG A 288 13.52 3.19 9.52
CA ARG A 288 13.83 2.93 10.92
C ARG A 288 12.79 1.99 11.50
#